data_AF-A0A936MRX7-F1
#
_entry.id   AF-A0A936MRX7-F1
#
_cell.length_a   1.000
_cell.length_b   1.000
_cell.length_c   1.000
_cell.angle_alpha   90.00
_cell.angle_beta   90.00
_cell.angle_gamma   90.00
#
_symmetry.space_group_name_H-M   'P 1'
#
loop_
_entity.id
_entity.type
_entity.pdbx_description
1 polymer ?
#
loop_
_entity_poly.entity_id
_entity_poly.type
_entity_poly.pdbx_seq_one_letter_code
_entity_poly.pdbx_strand_id
1 'polypeptide(L)'
;MLSFSKSALCLLLASPLIAAVIAAGCSDTANTSDTSSSGTTQSGSSSGDGGAGGSGGAGGAAGDAGTDGAGAWSGMDGGFVQSTCVNQTYQCGDTIDNDMDGLTDWQDPDCLGPCDNTESGLNLGIPGGDGPDCTVDCYWDSNSGSGNDGCYWNHQCDPLSVPPNYYPEPWAGSKCAYNENAKTPGTNLTCDELLNKQPDTCLSICPSLTPNGCDCFGCCLLYKDGKEYGPVWLGTEDGNGNFSCTIDKLGTADQDKACAPCTPVKNECYNGCGKCELCIGKDVSDLPPECFPPPPPDGGTDSGTPDSGTDAGMPPPQCPEGVQPCGLPGQDLCEIGWSCITGCCVQNPK
;
A
#
# COMPACT_ATOMS: atom_id res chain seq x y z
N MET A 1 4.42 69.17 6.11
CA MET A 1 3.24 69.95 5.67
C MET A 1 2.00 69.36 6.33
N LEU A 2 1.31 70.18 7.13
CA LEU A 2 -0.15 70.25 7.40
C LEU A 2 -1.03 68.97 7.38
N SER A 3 -1.45 68.55 8.58
CA SER A 3 -2.82 68.40 9.16
C SER A 3 -4.09 68.26 8.29
N PHE A 4 -5.11 67.62 8.92
CA PHE A 4 -6.57 67.49 8.66
C PHE A 4 -7.01 66.17 7.97
N SER A 5 -8.11 65.49 8.32
CA SER A 5 -9.18 65.63 9.34
C SER A 5 -9.97 64.30 9.45
N LYS A 6 -10.61 64.08 10.60
CA LYS A 6 -11.69 63.10 10.84
C LYS A 6 -12.94 63.43 10.00
N SER A 7 -13.75 62.42 9.67
CA SER A 7 -15.23 62.51 9.69
C SER A 7 -15.88 61.14 9.70
N ALA A 8 -16.78 60.98 10.68
CA ALA A 8 -17.74 59.90 10.82
C ALA A 8 -18.93 60.13 9.88
N LEU A 9 -19.57 59.05 9.41
CA LEU A 9 -21.00 59.12 9.11
C LEU A 9 -21.69 57.80 9.48
N CYS A 10 -22.67 57.97 10.35
CA CYS A 10 -23.58 56.99 10.90
C CYS A 10 -24.79 56.91 9.97
N LEU A 11 -25.27 55.71 9.60
CA LEU A 11 -26.66 55.55 9.18
C LEU A 11 -27.22 54.22 9.72
N LEU A 12 -28.28 54.40 10.50
CA LEU A 12 -29.12 53.41 11.15
C LEU A 12 -30.20 52.86 10.20
N LEU A 13 -30.86 51.80 10.68
CA LEU A 13 -32.22 51.30 10.35
C LEU A 13 -32.27 50.30 9.18
N ALA A 14 -33.01 49.20 9.21
CA ALA A 14 -33.79 48.52 10.25
C ALA A 14 -34.19 47.14 9.69
N SER A 15 -34.27 46.13 10.57
CA SER A 15 -34.95 44.84 10.31
C SER A 15 -36.46 45.04 10.14
N PRO A 16 -37.16 44.03 9.59
CA PRO A 16 -38.05 43.30 10.50
C PRO A 16 -38.04 41.77 10.32
N LEU A 17 -38.21 41.10 11.47
CA LEU A 17 -38.68 39.73 11.63
C LEU A 17 -40.03 39.50 10.92
N ILE A 18 -40.21 38.32 10.32
CA ILE A 18 -41.49 37.60 10.30
C ILE A 18 -41.23 36.14 10.66
N ALA A 19 -42.11 35.61 11.51
CA ALA A 19 -42.02 34.35 12.22
C ALA A 19 -42.91 33.25 11.62
N ALA A 20 -42.61 32.01 12.06
CA ALA A 20 -43.53 30.88 12.28
C ALA A 20 -43.85 30.02 11.01
N VAL A 21 -44.08 28.70 11.02
CA VAL A 21 -44.53 27.69 12.02
C VAL A 21 -44.08 26.29 11.56
N ILE A 22 -43.66 25.45 12.52
CA ILE A 22 -43.75 23.99 12.72
C ILE A 22 -44.42 23.11 11.62
N ALA A 23 -43.78 22.00 11.24
CA ALA A 23 -44.41 20.67 11.09
C ALA A 23 -43.37 19.54 11.04
N ALA A 24 -43.47 18.59 11.97
CA ALA A 24 -42.85 17.27 11.90
C ALA A 24 -43.74 16.33 11.07
N GLY A 25 -43.15 15.37 10.37
CA GLY A 25 -43.89 14.28 9.73
C GLY A 25 -43.00 13.31 8.96
N CYS A 26 -42.77 12.13 9.54
CA CYS A 26 -42.24 10.94 8.88
C CYS A 26 -43.25 10.40 7.85
N SER A 27 -42.79 9.73 6.79
CA SER A 27 -43.57 8.61 6.22
C SER A 27 -42.68 7.68 5.39
N ASP A 28 -42.64 6.42 5.82
CA ASP A 28 -42.23 5.25 5.05
C ASP A 28 -43.38 4.72 4.18
N THR A 29 -43.00 3.75 3.34
CA THR A 29 -43.75 2.60 2.76
C THR A 29 -44.38 2.70 1.35
N ALA A 30 -43.73 1.93 0.45
CA ALA A 30 -44.26 0.85 -0.40
C ALA A 30 -45.58 1.04 -1.18
N ASN A 31 -45.55 0.74 -2.51
CA ASN A 31 -46.24 -0.45 -3.05
C ASN A 31 -45.98 -0.66 -4.57
N THR A 32 -45.56 -1.88 -4.90
CA THR A 32 -46.11 -2.85 -5.89
C THR A 32 -46.74 -2.42 -7.23
N SER A 33 -46.60 -3.36 -8.18
CA SER A 33 -47.54 -3.72 -9.28
C SER A 33 -47.30 -2.96 -10.61
N ASP A 34 -47.48 -3.51 -11.80
CA ASP A 34 -47.49 -4.86 -12.37
C ASP A 34 -47.67 -4.66 -13.91
N THR A 35 -47.10 -5.54 -14.71
CA THR A 35 -47.55 -5.99 -16.05
C THR A 35 -47.61 -5.07 -17.32
N SER A 36 -47.13 -5.67 -18.43
CA SER A 36 -47.71 -5.69 -19.81
C SER A 36 -47.09 -4.85 -20.95
N SER A 37 -46.20 -5.53 -21.68
CA SER A 37 -46.12 -5.78 -23.14
C SER A 37 -46.85 -4.91 -24.20
N SER A 38 -46.09 -4.56 -25.26
CA SER A 38 -46.29 -4.92 -26.70
C SER A 38 -46.32 -3.78 -27.75
N GLY A 39 -45.31 -3.79 -28.65
CA GLY A 39 -45.36 -3.55 -30.12
C GLY A 39 -45.48 -2.10 -30.65
N THR A 40 -44.99 -1.67 -31.83
CA THR A 40 -44.14 -2.20 -32.93
C THR A 40 -43.84 -1.01 -33.90
N THR A 41 -42.77 -1.08 -34.72
CA THR A 41 -42.53 -0.40 -36.05
C THR A 41 -42.37 1.14 -36.11
N GLN A 42 -41.54 1.82 -36.94
CA GLN A 42 -40.58 1.49 -38.02
C GLN A 42 -39.73 2.74 -38.39
N SER A 43 -38.54 2.51 -38.98
CA SER A 43 -37.90 3.23 -40.11
C SER A 43 -37.20 4.60 -39.95
N GLY A 44 -35.92 4.64 -40.38
CA GLY A 44 -35.21 5.84 -40.82
C GLY A 44 -33.71 5.62 -41.09
N SER A 45 -33.35 5.32 -42.34
CA SER A 45 -32.01 5.16 -42.95
C SER A 45 -31.03 6.33 -42.66
N SER A 46 -29.71 6.24 -42.77
CA SER A 46 -28.93 5.90 -43.99
C SER A 46 -27.41 5.92 -43.75
N SER A 47 -26.71 4.98 -44.43
CA SER A 47 -25.42 5.13 -45.14
C SER A 47 -24.12 5.42 -44.35
N GLY A 48 -22.99 4.74 -44.57
CA GLY A 48 -22.66 3.72 -45.55
C GLY A 48 -21.19 3.29 -45.45
N ASP A 49 -20.94 2.07 -45.95
CA ASP A 49 -19.77 1.55 -46.66
C ASP A 49 -18.37 1.63 -46.01
N GLY A 50 -17.57 0.56 -45.88
CA GLY A 50 -17.38 -0.65 -46.72
C GLY A 50 -15.86 -0.77 -46.94
N GLY A 51 -15.18 -1.91 -47.09
CA GLY A 51 -15.50 -3.34 -47.17
C GLY A 51 -14.22 -4.13 -46.78
N ALA A 52 -14.32 -5.39 -46.38
CA ALA A 52 -14.33 -6.58 -47.24
C ALA A 52 -12.98 -6.84 -47.94
N GLY A 53 -12.38 -8.02 -47.94
CA GLY A 53 -12.81 -9.35 -47.50
C GLY A 53 -11.75 -10.39 -47.93
N GLY A 54 -11.90 -11.62 -47.44
CA GLY A 54 -11.02 -12.73 -47.84
C GLY A 54 -11.31 -14.00 -47.05
N SER A 55 -12.44 -14.63 -47.37
CA SER A 55 -12.91 -15.91 -46.81
C SER A 55 -12.34 -17.12 -47.55
N GLY A 56 -12.11 -18.22 -46.81
CA GLY A 56 -12.39 -19.57 -47.32
C GLY A 56 -11.38 -20.67 -46.95
N GLY A 57 -11.84 -21.69 -46.23
CA GLY A 57 -11.22 -23.03 -46.22
C GLY A 57 -11.48 -23.83 -44.94
N ALA A 58 -12.28 -24.88 -45.02
CA ALA A 58 -12.93 -25.59 -43.92
C ALA A 58 -12.22 -26.89 -43.45
N GLY A 59 -12.58 -27.34 -42.23
CA GLY A 59 -12.53 -28.74 -41.75
C GLY A 59 -11.44 -29.02 -40.71
N GLY A 60 -11.68 -29.60 -39.53
CA GLY A 60 -12.88 -30.20 -38.94
C GLY A 60 -12.66 -30.54 -37.46
N ALA A 61 -13.79 -30.78 -36.80
CA ALA A 61 -14.09 -30.91 -35.37
C ALA A 61 -13.20 -31.81 -34.47
N ALA A 62 -13.04 -31.37 -33.22
CA ALA A 62 -13.46 -32.01 -31.95
C ALA A 62 -12.72 -31.24 -30.82
N GLY A 63 -13.33 -30.51 -29.90
CA GLY A 63 -14.55 -30.74 -29.15
C GLY A 63 -14.12 -30.93 -27.69
N ASP A 64 -14.09 -29.86 -26.90
CA ASP A 64 -14.55 -29.94 -25.51
C ASP A 64 -14.92 -28.56 -24.96
N ALA A 65 -15.92 -28.59 -24.08
CA ALA A 65 -16.60 -27.45 -23.50
C ALA A 65 -15.76 -26.81 -22.37
N GLY A 66 -16.07 -25.55 -22.07
CA GLY A 66 -15.21 -24.64 -21.32
C GLY A 66 -15.02 -24.94 -19.84
N THR A 67 -14.05 -24.20 -19.29
CA THR A 67 -13.99 -23.74 -17.90
C THR A 67 -13.12 -22.49 -17.86
N ASP A 68 -13.52 -21.59 -16.98
CA ASP A 68 -12.98 -20.26 -16.72
C ASP A 68 -11.54 -20.28 -16.15
N GLY A 69 -11.00 -19.07 -15.95
CA GLY A 69 -9.63 -18.77 -15.57
C GLY A 69 -9.05 -19.61 -14.44
N ALA A 70 -7.82 -20.07 -14.68
CA ALA A 70 -6.80 -20.32 -13.70
C ALA A 70 -5.50 -20.43 -14.50
N GLY A 71 -4.61 -19.44 -14.35
CA GLY A 71 -3.20 -19.61 -14.67
C GLY A 71 -2.58 -20.58 -13.68
N ALA A 72 -3.01 -21.84 -13.72
CA ALA A 72 -2.50 -22.88 -12.86
C ALA A 72 -1.06 -23.22 -13.28
N TRP A 73 -0.10 -22.63 -12.57
CA TRP A 73 1.23 -23.22 -12.43
C TRP A 73 1.07 -24.53 -11.66
N SER A 74 0.70 -25.59 -12.39
CA SER A 74 0.75 -26.94 -11.89
C SER A 74 2.19 -27.39 -11.76
N GLY A 75 2.65 -27.44 -10.50
CA GLY A 75 3.61 -28.43 -10.02
C GLY A 75 5.00 -27.87 -9.74
N MET A 76 5.29 -27.62 -8.45
CA MET A 76 6.14 -28.50 -7.63
C MET A 76 5.71 -28.38 -6.16
N ASP A 77 5.94 -29.45 -5.39
CA ASP A 77 5.44 -29.75 -4.04
C ASP A 77 5.79 -28.73 -2.93
N GLY A 78 5.14 -27.57 -2.92
CA GLY A 78 5.12 -26.61 -1.82
C GLY A 78 3.90 -25.70 -1.97
N GLY A 79 2.77 -26.08 -1.38
CA GLY A 79 1.49 -25.40 -1.59
C GLY A 79 1.54 -23.92 -1.23
N PHE A 80 1.07 -23.06 -2.14
CA PHE A 80 0.69 -21.71 -1.78
C PHE A 80 -0.49 -21.81 -0.81
N VAL A 81 -0.28 -21.28 0.39
CA VAL A 81 -1.30 -21.25 1.43
C VAL A 81 -1.80 -19.83 1.54
N GLN A 82 -3.10 -19.67 1.37
CA GLN A 82 -3.82 -18.43 1.57
C GLN A 82 -3.40 -17.77 2.89
N SER A 83 -3.01 -16.50 2.80
CA SER A 83 -2.71 -15.67 3.95
C SER A 83 -3.93 -14.84 4.34
N THR A 84 -4.10 -14.62 5.64
CA THR A 84 -5.24 -13.88 6.16
C THR A 84 -4.76 -12.72 7.00
N CYS A 85 -5.42 -11.58 6.88
CA CYS A 85 -5.30 -10.45 7.77
C CYS A 85 -6.59 -10.31 8.57
N VAL A 86 -6.53 -10.57 9.88
CA VAL A 86 -7.67 -10.45 10.82
C VAL A 86 -8.94 -11.14 10.29
N ASN A 87 -8.77 -12.41 9.87
CA ASN A 87 -9.80 -13.30 9.30
C ASN A 87 -10.36 -12.89 7.92
N GLN A 88 -9.73 -11.95 7.24
CA GLN A 88 -10.00 -11.64 5.84
C GLN A 88 -8.83 -12.07 4.97
N THR A 89 -9.11 -12.40 3.72
CA THR A 89 -8.07 -12.59 2.71
C THR A 89 -8.24 -11.50 1.69
N TYR A 90 -7.15 -10.76 1.52
CA TYR A 90 -7.01 -9.71 0.52
C TYR A 90 -6.23 -10.24 -0.67
N GLN A 91 -6.15 -9.43 -1.72
CA GLN A 91 -5.52 -9.77 -2.99
C GLN A 91 -4.12 -10.36 -2.80
N CYS A 92 -3.26 -9.69 -2.02
CA CYS A 92 -1.89 -10.15 -1.73
C CYS A 92 -1.76 -11.36 -0.79
N GLY A 93 -2.84 -12.11 -0.58
CA GLY A 93 -2.82 -13.36 0.17
C GLY A 93 -3.83 -14.38 -0.33
N ASP A 94 -4.45 -14.17 -1.50
CA ASP A 94 -5.51 -15.03 -2.04
C ASP A 94 -5.01 -16.12 -2.99
N THR A 95 -3.71 -16.14 -3.28
CA THR A 95 -3.03 -17.11 -4.17
C THR A 95 -3.39 -16.95 -5.65
N ILE A 96 -3.88 -15.78 -6.04
CA ILE A 96 -4.25 -15.43 -7.40
C ILE A 96 -3.48 -14.19 -7.82
N ASP A 97 -2.79 -14.28 -8.96
CA ASP A 97 -2.31 -13.14 -9.74
C ASP A 97 -3.49 -12.28 -10.23
N ASN A 98 -3.92 -11.33 -9.41
CA ASN A 98 -5.04 -10.41 -9.60
C ASN A 98 -4.71 -9.28 -10.57
N ASP A 99 -3.45 -8.85 -10.69
CA ASP A 99 -3.03 -7.79 -11.60
C ASP A 99 -2.52 -8.30 -12.97
N MET A 100 -2.28 -9.62 -13.07
CA MET A 100 -1.86 -10.36 -14.27
C MET A 100 -0.43 -10.04 -14.75
N ASP A 101 0.47 -9.64 -13.86
CA ASP A 101 1.89 -9.40 -14.18
C ASP A 101 2.72 -10.70 -14.22
N GLY A 102 2.16 -11.81 -13.73
CA GLY A 102 2.76 -13.14 -13.71
C GLY A 102 3.44 -13.51 -12.38
N LEU A 103 3.35 -12.66 -11.36
CA LEU A 103 3.73 -12.93 -9.97
C LEU A 103 2.45 -13.11 -9.13
N THR A 104 2.58 -13.58 -7.88
CA THR A 104 1.40 -13.89 -7.06
C THR A 104 1.70 -13.63 -5.59
N ASP A 105 0.82 -12.89 -4.91
CA ASP A 105 0.90 -12.58 -3.49
C ASP A 105 2.31 -12.11 -3.06
N TRP A 106 2.94 -12.81 -2.12
CA TRP A 106 4.26 -12.51 -1.57
C TRP A 106 5.41 -12.59 -2.58
N GLN A 107 5.20 -13.21 -3.76
CA GLN A 107 6.19 -13.19 -4.83
C GLN A 107 6.12 -11.91 -5.65
N ASP A 108 5.00 -11.20 -5.55
CA ASP A 108 4.77 -9.93 -6.20
C ASP A 108 5.44 -8.80 -5.37
N PRO A 109 6.38 -8.03 -5.97
CA PRO A 109 7.01 -6.88 -5.34
C PRO A 109 6.03 -5.74 -5.01
N ASP A 110 4.86 -5.69 -5.64
CA ASP A 110 3.82 -4.70 -5.39
C ASP A 110 2.97 -5.08 -4.16
N CYS A 111 3.07 -6.31 -3.66
CA CYS A 111 2.42 -6.73 -2.42
C CYS A 111 3.20 -6.34 -1.16
N LEU A 112 2.56 -5.55 -0.29
CA LEU A 112 3.15 -5.07 0.97
C LEU A 112 2.96 -6.02 2.15
N GLY A 113 2.11 -7.03 2.00
CA GLY A 113 1.84 -8.06 3.02
C GLY A 113 0.41 -8.60 2.93
N PRO A 114 -0.01 -9.46 3.88
CA PRO A 114 -1.31 -10.13 3.83
C PRO A 114 -2.51 -9.19 4.08
N CYS A 115 -2.27 -7.98 4.57
CA CYS A 115 -3.27 -6.93 4.75
C CYS A 115 -3.39 -6.01 3.52
N ASP A 116 -2.65 -6.29 2.45
CA ASP A 116 -2.68 -5.53 1.22
C ASP A 116 -3.74 -6.10 0.26
N ASN A 117 -4.64 -5.23 -0.17
CA ASN A 117 -5.74 -5.52 -1.07
C ASN A 117 -5.51 -4.94 -2.47
N THR A 118 -4.27 -4.60 -2.81
CA THR A 118 -3.88 -4.24 -4.16
C THR A 118 -2.61 -4.97 -4.58
N GLU A 119 -2.63 -5.56 -5.77
CA GLU A 119 -1.43 -6.13 -6.42
C GLU A 119 -0.86 -5.18 -7.49
N SER A 120 -1.29 -3.92 -7.54
CA SER A 120 -0.89 -2.99 -8.62
C SER A 120 -0.44 -1.61 -8.11
N GLY A 121 -0.18 -1.49 -6.81
CA GLY A 121 0.27 -0.24 -6.22
C GLY A 121 0.77 -0.43 -4.81
N LEU A 122 1.44 0.60 -4.28
CA LEU A 122 2.07 0.55 -2.96
C LEU A 122 1.12 1.03 -1.86
N ASN A 123 -0.18 0.88 -2.04
CA ASN A 123 -1.19 1.26 -1.04
C ASN A 123 -1.94 0.00 -0.64
N LEU A 124 -2.44 -0.05 0.59
CA LEU A 124 -3.10 -1.28 1.05
C LEU A 124 -4.49 -1.51 0.46
N GLY A 125 -5.12 -0.51 -0.18
CA GLY A 125 -6.45 -0.65 -0.79
C GLY A 125 -7.55 -1.18 0.14
N ILE A 126 -7.37 -1.06 1.46
CA ILE A 126 -8.31 -1.55 2.46
C ILE A 126 -9.40 -0.51 2.73
N PRO A 127 -10.69 -0.90 2.71
CA PRO A 127 -11.79 0.02 3.04
C PRO A 127 -11.64 0.62 4.44
N GLY A 128 -11.58 1.95 4.53
CA GLY A 128 -11.37 2.67 5.79
C GLY A 128 -9.90 2.89 6.14
N GLY A 129 -8.98 2.55 5.22
CA GLY A 129 -7.55 2.76 5.42
C GLY A 129 -7.08 4.21 5.26
N ASP A 130 -7.92 5.09 4.73
CA ASP A 130 -7.58 6.50 4.47
C ASP A 130 -7.42 7.33 5.76
N GLY A 131 -7.80 6.76 6.92
CA GLY A 131 -7.80 7.46 8.20
C GLY A 131 -8.53 8.81 8.15
N PRO A 132 -8.52 9.60 9.24
CA PRO A 132 -8.74 11.04 9.14
C PRO A 132 -7.49 11.72 8.58
N ASP A 133 -7.65 12.79 7.77
CA ASP A 133 -6.49 13.57 7.28
C ASP A 133 -5.56 13.92 8.44
N CYS A 134 -4.26 13.90 8.13
CA CYS A 134 -3.16 14.12 9.02
C CYS A 134 -2.91 13.03 10.07
N THR A 135 -3.79 12.05 10.29
CA THR A 135 -3.61 11.09 11.38
C THR A 135 -3.47 9.67 10.87
N VAL A 136 -2.42 9.01 11.32
CA VAL A 136 -2.04 7.66 10.88
C VAL A 136 -1.77 6.81 12.12
N ASP A 137 -2.24 5.57 12.11
CA ASP A 137 -1.94 4.50 13.07
C ASP A 137 -1.04 3.45 12.41
N CYS A 138 -1.08 2.17 12.80
CA CYS A 138 -0.28 1.17 12.10
C CYS A 138 -0.76 1.08 10.64
N TYR A 139 0.09 1.51 9.71
CA TYR A 139 -0.26 1.46 8.29
C TYR A 139 -0.52 0.01 7.87
N TRP A 140 0.35 -0.89 8.31
CA TRP A 140 0.48 -2.26 7.82
C TRP A 140 -0.55 -3.27 8.36
N ASP A 141 -1.53 -2.83 9.14
CA ASP A 141 -2.54 -3.70 9.76
C ASP A 141 -3.89 -3.72 9.00
N SER A 142 -4.90 -4.38 9.55
CA SER A 142 -6.23 -4.51 8.91
C SER A 142 -7.08 -3.24 8.95
N ASN A 143 -6.60 -2.16 9.57
CA ASN A 143 -7.41 -1.02 9.97
C ASN A 143 -6.54 0.22 10.19
N SER A 144 -6.11 0.90 9.13
CA SER A 144 -5.32 2.12 9.29
C SER A 144 -6.14 3.37 9.75
N GLY A 145 -7.14 3.18 10.61
CA GLY A 145 -7.99 4.21 11.20
C GLY A 145 -7.77 4.39 12.70
N SER A 146 -7.12 5.51 13.07
CA SER A 146 -6.78 5.97 14.43
C SER A 146 -7.41 5.24 15.64
N GLY A 147 -6.57 4.51 16.39
CA GLY A 147 -6.67 4.43 17.86
C GLY A 147 -7.20 3.14 18.48
N ASN A 148 -7.25 2.04 17.73
CA ASN A 148 -7.62 0.71 18.24
C ASN A 148 -6.42 -0.21 18.55
N ASP A 149 -5.24 0.05 17.98
CA ASP A 149 -3.98 -0.70 18.14
C ASP A 149 -2.94 0.02 19.03
N GLY A 150 -3.14 1.31 19.28
CA GLY A 150 -2.30 2.15 20.11
C GLY A 150 -1.07 2.72 19.41
N CYS A 151 -1.03 2.69 18.06
CA CYS A 151 -0.07 3.41 17.24
C CYS A 151 -0.56 4.84 16.98
N TYR A 152 0.35 5.82 17.07
CA TYR A 152 -0.04 7.22 16.94
C TYR A 152 0.98 8.02 16.11
N TRP A 153 0.54 8.51 14.96
CA TRP A 153 1.27 9.49 14.17
C TRP A 153 0.34 10.59 13.69
N ASN A 154 0.91 11.79 13.58
CA ASN A 154 0.21 12.94 13.02
C ASN A 154 1.14 13.62 12.03
N HIS A 155 0.74 13.76 10.77
CA HIS A 155 1.51 14.45 9.73
C HIS A 155 1.69 15.95 9.99
N GLN A 156 0.93 16.56 10.92
CA GLN A 156 1.27 17.88 11.47
C GLN A 156 2.57 17.87 12.28
N CYS A 157 3.05 16.71 12.73
CA CYS A 157 4.36 16.55 13.34
C CYS A 157 5.50 16.37 12.32
N ASP A 158 5.19 16.21 11.02
CA ASP A 158 6.20 16.06 9.97
C ASP A 158 6.77 17.44 9.58
N PRO A 159 8.09 17.69 9.75
CA PRO A 159 8.71 18.96 9.39
C PRO A 159 8.66 19.28 7.88
N LEU A 160 8.34 18.31 7.02
CA LEU A 160 8.13 18.53 5.59
C LEU A 160 6.77 19.12 5.24
N SER A 161 5.85 19.21 6.21
CA SER A 161 4.51 19.78 6.02
C SER A 161 4.51 21.30 5.99
N VAL A 162 5.20 21.86 5.01
CA VAL A 162 5.38 23.30 4.83
C VAL A 162 4.98 23.75 3.42
N PRO A 163 4.63 25.03 3.23
CA PRO A 163 4.30 25.55 1.92
C PRO A 163 5.44 25.37 0.89
N PRO A 164 5.14 25.24 -0.41
CA PRO A 164 3.80 25.28 -0.99
C PRO A 164 3.06 23.93 -0.96
N ASN A 165 3.76 22.83 -0.68
CA ASN A 165 3.25 21.49 -0.95
C ASN A 165 2.61 20.80 0.26
N TYR A 166 3.02 21.12 1.50
CA TYR A 166 2.50 20.49 2.72
C TYR A 166 2.58 18.96 2.74
N TYR A 167 3.78 18.43 2.48
CA TYR A 167 4.03 16.99 2.52
C TYR A 167 3.92 16.39 3.92
N PRO A 168 3.51 15.12 4.07
CA PRO A 168 3.24 14.13 3.01
C PRO A 168 1.83 14.18 2.40
N GLU A 169 0.94 15.06 2.87
CA GLU A 169 -0.45 15.15 2.39
C GLU A 169 -0.71 16.41 1.54
N PRO A 170 -0.19 16.51 0.30
CA PRO A 170 -0.36 17.71 -0.50
C PRO A 170 -1.82 18.03 -0.87
N TRP A 171 -2.71 17.04 -0.83
CA TRP A 171 -4.15 17.24 -1.06
C TRP A 171 -4.84 17.91 0.13
N ALA A 172 -4.38 17.66 1.36
CA ALA A 172 -4.91 18.29 2.57
C ALA A 172 -4.43 19.74 2.73
N GLY A 173 -3.33 20.10 2.04
CA GLY A 173 -2.77 21.45 2.04
C GLY A 173 -2.47 21.94 3.45
N SER A 174 -2.89 23.17 3.78
CA SER A 174 -2.58 23.75 5.10
C SER A 174 -3.31 23.09 6.27
N LYS A 175 -4.21 22.12 6.05
CA LYS A 175 -4.90 21.39 7.13
C LYS A 175 -3.91 20.59 7.97
N CYS A 176 -2.92 19.99 7.32
CA CYS A 176 -1.87 19.21 7.96
C CYS A 176 -0.56 19.98 8.14
N ALA A 177 -0.59 21.32 8.00
CA ALA A 177 0.61 22.14 8.13
C ALA A 177 1.38 21.85 9.43
N TYR A 178 2.71 21.81 9.30
CA TYR A 178 3.61 21.49 10.39
C TYR A 178 3.34 22.36 11.62
N ASN A 179 3.19 21.69 12.75
CA ASN A 179 2.93 22.26 14.05
C ASN A 179 3.60 21.39 15.11
N GLU A 180 4.72 21.86 15.66
CA GLU A 180 5.46 21.19 16.73
C GLU A 180 4.60 20.89 17.99
N ASN A 181 3.49 21.63 18.16
CA ASN A 181 2.56 21.49 19.27
C ASN A 181 1.25 20.78 18.86
N ALA A 182 1.24 20.08 17.73
CA ALA A 182 0.08 19.32 17.27
C ALA A 182 -0.39 18.35 18.35
N LYS A 183 -1.71 18.15 18.42
CA LYS A 183 -2.32 17.17 19.32
C LYS A 183 -2.68 15.95 18.50
N THR A 184 -2.06 14.82 18.82
CA THR A 184 -2.36 13.53 18.20
C THR A 184 -3.48 12.86 18.99
N PRO A 185 -4.64 12.57 18.38
CA PRO A 185 -5.73 11.86 19.05
C PRO A 185 -5.25 10.54 19.68
N GLY A 186 -5.75 10.22 20.87
CA GLY A 186 -5.43 8.97 21.57
C GLY A 186 -4.15 9.00 22.41
N THR A 187 -3.32 10.04 22.30
CA THR A 187 -2.07 10.16 23.07
C THR A 187 -1.82 11.58 23.60
N ASN A 188 -0.97 11.69 24.62
CA ASN A 188 -0.47 12.97 25.13
C ASN A 188 0.99 13.25 24.77
N LEU A 189 1.61 12.35 24.00
CA LEU A 189 2.99 12.49 23.54
C LEU A 189 3.13 13.69 22.60
N THR A 190 4.27 14.36 22.67
CA THR A 190 4.63 15.47 21.77
C THR A 190 5.07 14.94 20.40
N CYS A 191 5.13 15.81 19.39
CA CYS A 191 5.67 15.46 18.08
C CYS A 191 7.09 14.89 18.16
N ASP A 192 7.95 15.49 18.98
CA ASP A 192 9.33 15.01 19.19
C ASP A 192 9.35 13.61 19.84
N GLU A 193 8.44 13.35 20.78
CA GLU A 193 8.32 12.02 21.39
C GLU A 193 7.82 10.99 20.38
N LEU A 194 6.75 11.29 19.64
CA LEU A 194 6.17 10.38 18.65
C LEU A 194 7.11 10.07 17.49
N LEU A 195 7.97 11.02 17.09
CA LEU A 195 8.98 10.81 16.05
C LEU A 195 10.05 9.79 16.48
N ASN A 196 10.24 9.59 17.78
CA ASN A 196 11.31 8.72 18.30
C ASN A 196 10.78 7.53 19.11
N LYS A 197 9.49 7.48 19.45
CA LYS A 197 8.96 6.43 20.31
C LYS A 197 7.46 6.24 20.08
N GLN A 198 7.05 4.98 20.09
CA GLN A 198 5.65 4.57 20.14
C GLN A 198 5.33 3.84 21.45
N PRO A 199 4.05 3.78 21.86
CA PRO A 199 3.62 2.98 23.01
C PRO A 199 3.93 1.49 22.82
N ASP A 200 4.15 0.76 23.93
CA ASP A 200 4.44 -0.67 23.90
C ASP A 200 3.34 -1.50 23.20
N THR A 201 2.09 -1.03 23.24
CA THR A 201 0.97 -1.64 22.51
C THR A 201 1.20 -1.62 21.00
N CYS A 202 1.61 -0.46 20.46
CA CYS A 202 1.97 -0.32 19.05
C CYS A 202 3.17 -1.21 18.69
N LEU A 203 4.22 -1.15 19.52
CA LEU A 203 5.47 -1.89 19.29
C LEU A 203 5.30 -3.42 19.38
N SER A 204 4.20 -3.91 19.95
CA SER A 204 3.91 -5.34 20.02
C SER A 204 3.30 -5.92 18.73
N ILE A 205 2.89 -5.08 17.79
CA ILE A 205 2.16 -5.48 16.58
C ILE A 205 2.83 -4.91 15.34
N CYS A 206 2.92 -3.58 15.24
CA CYS A 206 3.22 -2.92 13.98
C CYS A 206 4.64 -3.15 13.46
N PRO A 207 5.70 -3.15 14.30
CA PRO A 207 7.06 -3.36 13.81
C PRO A 207 7.26 -4.70 13.09
N SER A 208 6.55 -5.76 13.49
CA SER A 208 6.63 -7.05 12.79
C SER A 208 5.98 -7.02 11.41
N LEU A 209 4.97 -6.17 11.20
CA LEU A 209 4.28 -6.01 9.92
C LEU A 209 4.96 -4.99 9.01
N THR A 210 5.88 -4.19 9.54
CA THR A 210 6.53 -3.10 8.83
C THR A 210 7.59 -3.65 7.85
N PRO A 211 7.43 -3.44 6.53
CA PRO A 211 8.41 -3.89 5.54
C PRO A 211 9.79 -3.27 5.74
N ASN A 212 10.85 -3.97 5.32
CA ASN A 212 12.21 -3.43 5.32
C ASN A 212 12.27 -2.17 4.45
N GLY A 213 12.80 -1.09 5.01
CA GLY A 213 12.86 0.25 4.41
C GLY A 213 11.77 1.22 4.89
N CYS A 214 10.78 0.76 5.64
CA CYS A 214 9.62 1.54 6.06
C CYS A 214 9.59 1.86 7.55
N ASP A 215 8.85 2.91 7.93
CA ASP A 215 8.35 3.06 9.29
C ASP A 215 6.96 2.42 9.47
N CYS A 216 6.50 2.30 10.73
CA CYS A 216 5.18 1.76 11.07
C CYS A 216 4.02 2.48 10.36
N PHE A 217 4.25 3.71 9.94
CA PHE A 217 3.19 4.61 9.53
C PHE A 217 3.05 4.64 8.02
N GLY A 218 3.99 4.11 7.21
CA GLY A 218 3.89 4.09 5.74
C GLY A 218 4.86 5.06 5.05
N CYS A 219 5.84 5.59 5.77
CA CYS A 219 6.95 6.37 5.21
C CYS A 219 8.12 5.43 4.87
N CYS A 220 8.42 5.28 3.58
CA CYS A 220 9.28 4.20 3.09
C CYS A 220 10.41 4.68 2.18
N LEU A 221 11.59 4.05 2.32
CA LEU A 221 12.60 3.99 1.28
C LEU A 221 12.20 2.94 0.25
N LEU A 222 12.17 3.34 -1.01
CA LEU A 222 11.78 2.50 -2.14
C LEU A 222 12.94 2.31 -3.10
N TYR A 223 12.93 1.21 -3.84
CA TYR A 223 13.96 0.91 -4.83
C TYR A 223 13.34 0.71 -6.21
N LYS A 224 14.09 1.08 -7.24
CA LYS A 224 13.76 0.80 -8.64
C LYS A 224 15.04 0.78 -9.46
N ASP A 225 15.24 -0.28 -10.22
CA ASP A 225 16.43 -0.49 -11.05
C ASP A 225 17.74 -0.36 -10.22
N GLY A 226 17.76 -0.94 -9.02
CA GLY A 226 18.90 -0.85 -8.08
C GLY A 226 19.19 0.53 -7.50
N LYS A 227 18.31 1.51 -7.74
CA LYS A 227 18.44 2.87 -7.22
C LYS A 227 17.42 3.13 -6.11
N GLU A 228 17.90 3.74 -5.04
CA GLU A 228 17.10 4.17 -3.89
C GLU A 228 16.35 5.49 -4.16
N TYR A 229 15.13 5.57 -3.64
CA TYR A 229 14.21 6.70 -3.67
C TYR A 229 13.56 6.91 -2.29
N GLY A 230 13.23 8.16 -1.97
CA GLY A 230 12.54 8.52 -0.73
C GLY A 230 13.45 8.96 0.43
N PRO A 231 12.94 8.95 1.68
CA PRO A 231 11.65 8.38 2.10
C PRO A 231 10.41 9.05 1.48
N VAL A 232 9.41 8.25 1.10
CA VAL A 232 8.14 8.71 0.54
C VAL A 232 6.95 8.05 1.24
N TRP A 233 5.83 8.78 1.24
CA TRP A 233 4.56 8.38 1.82
C TRP A 233 3.80 7.49 0.86
N LEU A 234 3.55 6.25 1.26
CA LEU A 234 2.85 5.28 0.43
C LEU A 234 1.37 5.62 0.23
N GLY A 235 0.71 6.15 1.26
CA GLY A 235 -0.67 6.62 1.18
C GLY A 235 -0.85 7.95 0.45
N THR A 236 0.05 8.34 -0.47
CA THR A 236 -0.09 9.60 -1.20
C THR A 236 -1.28 9.53 -2.16
N GLU A 237 -2.15 10.54 -2.12
CA GLU A 237 -3.31 10.65 -3.00
C GLU A 237 -3.16 11.69 -4.13
N ASP A 238 -3.87 11.48 -5.23
CA ASP A 238 -3.95 12.38 -6.38
C ASP A 238 -4.85 13.62 -6.14
N GLY A 239 -5.49 13.71 -4.96
CA GLY A 239 -6.46 14.75 -4.60
C GLY A 239 -7.91 14.46 -5.00
N ASN A 240 -8.17 13.30 -5.61
CA ASN A 240 -9.51 12.79 -5.92
C ASN A 240 -9.90 11.58 -5.05
N GLY A 241 -9.11 11.27 -4.02
CA GLY A 241 -9.28 10.07 -3.19
C GLY A 241 -8.68 8.81 -3.80
N ASN A 242 -7.82 8.91 -4.83
CA ASN A 242 -7.11 7.75 -5.37
C ASN A 242 -5.65 7.81 -4.93
N PHE A 243 -5.14 6.68 -4.44
CA PHE A 243 -3.72 6.51 -4.21
C PHE A 243 -2.93 6.65 -5.51
N SER A 244 -1.78 7.31 -5.43
CA SER A 244 -0.95 7.64 -6.58
C SER A 244 0.47 7.10 -6.52
N CYS A 245 0.91 6.57 -5.38
CA CYS A 245 2.29 6.11 -5.23
C CYS A 245 2.48 4.70 -5.76
N THR A 246 3.40 4.57 -6.71
CA THR A 246 3.68 3.34 -7.45
C THR A 246 5.16 3.32 -7.85
N ILE A 247 5.74 2.13 -8.04
CA ILE A 247 7.15 1.98 -8.44
C ILE A 247 7.42 2.66 -9.79
N ASP A 248 6.49 2.64 -10.75
CA ASP A 248 6.68 3.26 -12.06
C ASP A 248 6.88 4.79 -11.98
N LYS A 249 6.36 5.45 -10.94
CA LYS A 249 6.49 6.91 -10.72
C LYS A 249 7.84 7.32 -10.14
N LEU A 250 8.59 6.39 -9.56
CA LEU A 250 9.91 6.68 -9.02
C LEU A 250 10.89 7.10 -10.12
N GLY A 251 11.62 8.19 -9.85
CA GLY A 251 12.57 8.81 -10.78
C GLY A 251 11.94 9.65 -11.89
N THR A 252 10.61 9.78 -11.93
CA THR A 252 9.92 10.65 -12.89
C THR A 252 9.86 12.10 -12.40
N ALA A 253 9.49 13.03 -13.29
CA ALA A 253 9.31 14.44 -12.91
C ALA A 253 8.13 14.65 -11.95
N ASP A 254 7.20 13.70 -11.89
CA ASP A 254 6.00 13.74 -11.04
C ASP A 254 6.15 12.92 -9.76
N GLN A 255 7.36 12.42 -9.45
CA GLN A 255 7.60 11.56 -8.28
C GLN A 255 7.04 12.16 -6.99
N ASP A 256 7.44 13.38 -6.63
CA ASP A 256 7.05 13.98 -5.35
C ASP A 256 5.56 14.37 -5.29
N LYS A 257 4.84 14.26 -6.41
CA LYS A 257 3.38 14.39 -6.45
C LYS A 257 2.71 13.02 -6.29
N ALA A 258 3.28 11.99 -6.88
CA ALA A 258 2.76 10.62 -6.84
C ALA A 258 3.09 9.90 -5.53
N CYS A 259 4.31 10.09 -5.03
CA CYS A 259 4.89 9.54 -3.82
C CYS A 259 5.48 10.71 -3.01
N ALA A 260 4.66 11.36 -2.20
CA ALA A 260 5.03 12.57 -1.48
C ALA A 260 6.19 12.30 -0.50
N PRO A 261 7.21 13.17 -0.39
CA PRO A 261 8.25 13.03 0.63
C PRO A 261 7.68 12.99 2.05
N CYS A 262 8.30 12.23 2.94
CA CYS A 262 7.90 12.16 4.36
C CYS A 262 9.13 12.04 5.27
N THR A 263 8.92 12.34 6.55
CA THR A 263 9.92 12.09 7.61
C THR A 263 9.57 10.78 8.33
N PRO A 264 10.43 9.75 8.27
CA PRO A 264 10.13 8.48 8.93
C PRO A 264 10.20 8.62 10.46
N VAL A 265 9.24 8.00 11.14
CA VAL A 265 9.30 7.74 12.58
C VAL A 265 10.43 6.75 12.86
N LYS A 266 11.25 7.05 13.88
CA LYS A 266 12.56 6.44 14.10
C LYS A 266 12.50 5.26 15.09
N ASN A 267 13.67 4.70 15.35
CA ASN A 267 13.94 3.68 16.36
C ASN A 267 13.14 2.40 16.11
N GLU A 268 12.45 1.87 17.13
CA GLU A 268 11.74 0.58 17.05
C GLU A 268 10.60 0.57 16.04
N CYS A 269 10.21 1.74 15.54
CA CYS A 269 9.19 1.88 14.52
C CYS A 269 9.74 1.96 13.09
N TYR A 270 11.05 2.17 12.94
CA TYR A 270 11.70 2.17 11.62
C TYR A 270 12.34 0.81 11.38
N ASN A 271 11.82 0.08 10.39
CA ASN A 271 12.48 -1.10 9.88
C ASN A 271 13.41 -0.68 8.73
N GLY A 272 14.72 -0.72 8.98
CA GLY A 272 15.71 -0.29 7.99
C GLY A 272 15.74 -1.19 6.75
N CYS A 273 16.56 -0.78 5.77
CA CYS A 273 16.86 -1.59 4.60
C CYS A 273 18.35 -1.91 4.57
N GLY A 274 18.71 -3.08 5.08
CA GLY A 274 20.06 -3.61 5.16
C GLY A 274 20.63 -4.03 3.81
N LYS A 275 21.93 -4.32 3.81
CA LYS A 275 22.69 -4.69 2.59
C LYS A 275 22.18 -5.98 1.94
N CYS A 276 21.80 -6.96 2.76
CA CYS A 276 21.31 -8.27 2.32
C CYS A 276 19.82 -8.46 2.58
N GLU A 277 19.11 -7.36 2.84
CA GLU A 277 17.67 -7.37 3.04
C GLU A 277 16.98 -7.01 1.73
N LEU A 278 15.96 -7.78 1.37
CA LEU A 278 14.98 -7.37 0.39
C LEU A 278 14.17 -6.22 1.00
N CYS A 279 13.87 -5.21 0.20
CA CYS A 279 13.11 -4.02 0.57
C CYS A 279 12.16 -3.72 -0.59
N ILE A 280 11.17 -2.86 -0.39
CA ILE A 280 10.16 -2.60 -1.44
C ILE A 280 10.85 -2.15 -2.74
N GLY A 281 10.61 -2.89 -3.81
CA GLY A 281 11.20 -2.68 -5.14
C GLY A 281 12.64 -3.16 -5.34
N LYS A 282 13.23 -3.86 -4.35
CA LYS A 282 14.46 -4.64 -4.57
C LYS A 282 14.14 -6.05 -5.02
N ASP A 283 14.95 -6.56 -5.94
CA ASP A 283 14.94 -7.98 -6.29
C ASP A 283 16.30 -8.66 -5.98
N VAL A 284 16.38 -9.95 -6.30
CA VAL A 284 17.57 -10.79 -6.10
C VAL A 284 18.81 -10.19 -6.79
N SER A 285 18.64 -9.53 -7.92
CA SER A 285 19.73 -8.92 -8.69
C SER A 285 20.28 -7.65 -8.04
N ASP A 286 19.51 -7.01 -7.15
CA ASP A 286 19.95 -5.86 -6.36
C ASP A 286 20.81 -6.26 -5.14
N LEU A 287 20.79 -7.55 -4.76
CA LEU A 287 21.56 -8.03 -3.62
C LEU A 287 23.01 -8.37 -4.01
N PRO A 288 24.01 -7.92 -3.22
CA PRO A 288 25.40 -8.28 -3.44
C PRO A 288 25.64 -9.80 -3.39
N PRO A 289 26.62 -10.34 -4.16
CA PRO A 289 26.92 -11.78 -4.19
C PRO A 289 27.19 -12.41 -2.82
N GLU A 290 27.74 -11.65 -1.88
CA GLU A 290 28.01 -12.08 -0.51
C GLU A 290 26.77 -12.30 0.35
N CYS A 291 25.58 -11.90 -0.12
CA CYS A 291 24.31 -12.16 0.55
C CYS A 291 23.77 -13.56 0.26
N PHE A 292 24.35 -14.26 -0.71
CA PHE A 292 23.93 -15.60 -1.10
C PHE A 292 24.82 -16.65 -0.44
N PRO A 293 24.25 -17.80 -0.05
CA PRO A 293 25.06 -18.94 0.35
C PRO A 293 25.97 -19.35 -0.83
N PRO A 294 27.22 -19.80 -0.57
CA PRO A 294 28.07 -20.30 -1.63
C PRO A 294 27.37 -21.47 -2.34
N PRO A 295 27.54 -21.62 -3.67
CA PRO A 295 26.97 -22.76 -4.38
C PRO A 295 27.45 -24.06 -3.71
N PRO A 296 26.59 -25.09 -3.63
CA PRO A 296 27.00 -26.37 -3.08
C PRO A 296 28.26 -26.84 -3.84
N PRO A 297 29.26 -27.42 -3.15
CA PRO A 297 30.46 -27.88 -3.81
C PRO A 297 30.07 -28.81 -4.94
N ASP A 298 30.49 -28.48 -6.16
CA ASP A 298 30.27 -29.30 -7.33
C ASP A 298 30.62 -30.74 -6.96
N GLY A 299 29.67 -31.66 -7.15
CA GLY A 299 29.77 -33.09 -6.80
C GLY A 299 30.82 -33.85 -7.64
N GLY A 300 31.95 -33.21 -7.95
CA GLY A 300 33.15 -33.86 -8.43
C GLY A 300 33.63 -34.82 -7.34
N THR A 301 33.52 -36.10 -7.64
CA THR A 301 34.21 -37.15 -6.91
C THR A 301 35.72 -36.90 -6.99
N ASP A 302 36.27 -36.15 -6.04
CA ASP A 302 37.71 -36.18 -5.80
C ASP A 302 38.01 -37.04 -4.58
N SER A 303 38.77 -38.09 -4.85
CA SER A 303 39.20 -39.06 -3.88
C SER A 303 40.38 -38.48 -3.12
N GLY A 304 40.10 -37.91 -1.96
CA GLY A 304 41.02 -37.91 -0.84
C GLY A 304 42.00 -36.75 -0.74
N THR A 305 41.59 -35.72 0.00
CA THR A 305 42.42 -35.09 1.05
C THR A 305 41.45 -34.36 2.00
N PRO A 306 41.58 -34.46 3.34
CA PRO A 306 40.83 -33.59 4.23
C PRO A 306 41.47 -32.21 4.16
N ASP A 307 41.10 -31.43 3.16
CA ASP A 307 41.44 -30.01 3.15
C ASP A 307 40.58 -29.32 4.21
N SER A 308 41.25 -28.52 5.02
CA SER A 308 40.63 -27.71 6.06
C SER A 308 39.92 -26.56 5.36
N GLY A 309 38.69 -26.85 4.90
CA GLY A 309 37.84 -25.90 4.22
C GLY A 309 37.71 -24.64 5.06
N THR A 310 38.29 -23.57 4.54
CA THR A 310 38.17 -22.21 5.05
C THR A 310 36.70 -21.92 5.31
N ASP A 311 36.42 -21.50 6.53
CA ASP A 311 35.15 -20.91 6.98
C ASP A 311 34.73 -19.83 5.96
N ALA A 312 33.92 -20.25 4.97
CA ALA A 312 33.29 -19.32 4.05
C ALA A 312 32.27 -18.60 4.92
N GLY A 313 32.68 -17.42 5.42
CA GLY A 313 31.95 -16.67 6.42
C GLY A 313 30.46 -16.64 6.09
N MET A 314 29.65 -16.97 7.09
CA MET A 314 28.18 -16.98 6.98
C MET A 314 27.72 -15.67 6.33
N PRO A 315 26.86 -15.72 5.29
CA PRO A 315 26.34 -14.51 4.67
C PRO A 315 25.68 -13.63 5.75
N PRO A 316 25.68 -12.30 5.59
CA PRO A 316 24.97 -11.42 6.51
C PRO A 316 23.51 -11.87 6.62
N PRO A 317 22.92 -11.86 7.83
CA PRO A 317 21.55 -12.32 8.00
C PRO A 317 20.59 -11.43 7.19
N GLN A 318 19.70 -12.06 6.43
CA GLN A 318 18.61 -11.41 5.68
C GLN A 318 17.46 -10.97 6.60
N CYS A 319 17.31 -11.64 7.74
CA CYS A 319 16.24 -11.39 8.71
C CYS A 319 16.82 -11.30 10.12
N PRO A 320 16.07 -10.72 11.09
CA PRO A 320 16.42 -10.80 12.50
C PRO A 320 16.66 -12.24 12.98
N GLU A 321 17.43 -12.39 14.04
CA GLU A 321 17.78 -13.71 14.59
C GLU A 321 16.51 -14.52 14.92
N GLY A 322 16.45 -15.76 14.41
CA GLY A 322 15.33 -16.66 14.64
C GLY A 322 14.13 -16.49 13.69
N VAL A 323 14.20 -15.55 12.74
CA VAL A 323 13.18 -15.36 11.71
C VAL A 323 13.57 -16.12 10.44
N GLN A 324 12.62 -16.88 9.87
CA GLN A 324 12.85 -17.61 8.62
C GLN A 324 12.98 -16.63 7.44
N PRO A 325 14.05 -16.72 6.64
CA PRO A 325 14.16 -15.97 5.40
C PRO A 325 13.29 -16.60 4.28
N CYS A 326 12.77 -15.76 3.41
CA CYS A 326 11.93 -16.13 2.27
C CYS A 326 12.16 -15.13 1.11
N GLY A 327 11.55 -15.34 -0.05
CA GLY A 327 11.68 -14.38 -1.17
C GLY A 327 12.88 -14.62 -2.09
N LEU A 328 13.96 -15.26 -1.63
CA LEU A 328 15.12 -15.57 -2.49
C LEU A 328 15.07 -16.99 -3.08
N PRO A 329 15.66 -17.22 -4.26
CA PRO A 329 15.77 -18.53 -4.86
C PRO A 329 16.40 -19.57 -3.91
N GLY A 330 15.74 -20.71 -3.76
CA GLY A 330 16.20 -21.81 -2.91
C GLY A 330 15.84 -21.68 -1.43
N GLN A 331 15.10 -20.64 -1.02
CA GLN A 331 14.53 -20.54 0.32
C GLN A 331 13.19 -21.27 0.42
N ASP A 332 12.92 -21.84 1.60
CA ASP A 332 11.67 -22.52 1.90
C ASP A 332 10.53 -21.49 2.03
N LEU A 333 9.32 -21.91 1.66
CA LEU A 333 8.09 -21.13 1.87
C LEU A 333 7.84 -20.91 3.36
N CYS A 334 7.22 -19.78 3.71
CA CYS A 334 6.79 -19.51 5.08
C CYS A 334 5.78 -20.57 5.56
N GLU A 335 5.84 -20.89 6.86
CA GLU A 335 4.90 -21.83 7.46
C GLU A 335 3.45 -21.33 7.38
N ILE A 336 2.48 -22.24 7.51
CA ILE A 336 1.05 -21.90 7.53
C ILE A 336 0.77 -20.85 8.62
N GLY A 337 0.12 -19.76 8.24
CA GLY A 337 -0.17 -18.63 9.14
C GLY A 337 0.96 -17.60 9.20
N TRP A 338 1.89 -17.64 8.26
CA TRP A 338 2.94 -16.65 8.05
C TRP A 338 2.97 -16.21 6.59
N SER A 339 3.39 -14.97 6.34
CA SER A 339 3.57 -14.38 5.02
C SER A 339 5.00 -13.88 4.86
N CYS A 340 5.53 -13.91 3.63
CA CYS A 340 6.82 -13.32 3.34
C CYS A 340 6.65 -11.82 3.16
N ILE A 341 7.22 -11.01 4.06
CA ILE A 341 7.22 -9.55 3.97
C ILE A 341 8.67 -9.11 3.78
N THR A 342 8.98 -8.56 2.60
CA THR A 342 10.34 -8.08 2.26
C THR A 342 11.45 -9.10 2.60
N GLY A 343 11.18 -10.37 2.32
CA GLY A 343 12.14 -11.45 2.50
C GLY A 343 12.20 -12.09 3.89
N CYS A 344 11.29 -11.75 4.80
CA CYS A 344 11.21 -12.40 6.11
C CYS A 344 9.81 -12.94 6.38
N CYS A 345 9.72 -14.16 6.90
CA CYS A 345 8.45 -14.74 7.29
C CYS A 345 7.94 -14.03 8.55
N VAL A 346 6.79 -13.38 8.42
CA VAL A 346 6.08 -12.66 9.50
C VAL A 346 4.77 -13.36 9.81
N GLN A 347 4.41 -13.43 11.09
CA GLN A 347 3.16 -14.06 11.49
C GLN A 347 1.97 -13.23 11.00
N ASN A 348 1.00 -13.89 10.40
CA ASN A 348 -0.21 -13.24 9.90
C ASN A 348 -0.97 -12.57 11.06
N PRO A 349 -1.43 -11.32 10.88
CA PRO A 349 -2.23 -10.63 11.88
C PRO A 349 -3.56 -11.36 12.12
N LYS A 350 -3.95 -11.47 13.40
CA LYS A 350 -5.08 -12.30 13.88
C LYS A 350 -6.30 -11.49 14.26
#